data_AF-A0A2N6E7L9-F1
#
_entry.id   AF-A0A2N6E7L9-F1
#
_cell.length_a   1.000
_cell.length_b   1.000
_cell.length_c   1.000
_cell.angle_alpha   90.00
_cell.angle_beta   90.00
_cell.angle_gamma   90.00
#
_symmetry.space_group_name_H-M   'P 1'
#
loop_
_entity.id
_entity.type
_entity.pdbx_description
1 polymer ?
#
loop_
_entity_poly.entity_id
_entity_poly.type
_entity_poly.pdbx_seq_one_letter_code
_entity_poly.pdbx_strand_id
1 'polypeptide(L)'
;MSFSKWSLLLAVGLVLFWTGQSMAEVQTRQINQLPLSAEAVDLTVSADGKRVFVLQDDGNLEIFSIQGEKQGTIAVGKDVTNISAQGETLLLLTRKGKKEVEYLLIDVVQQIKTDGSPRLGRADAPVEIVVFDDFQCPYCAKLAPHLKEAVKQAGGQASLVFKHFPLQMHKLAKTAAEASIAAQQQGKFWEYHDLVFENYNRLTDEKLVDFAKQLKLDMAKFELDRKSPLVVNRVVLEQQEGVKAGVRGTPAVYINGRQFQGERTAQGLLREIQMELNK
;
A
#
# COMPACT_ATOMS: atom_id res chain seq x y z
N MET A 1 -23.62 46.93 -76.52
CA MET A 1 -23.46 48.39 -76.29
C MET A 1 -24.31 48.81 -75.09
N SER A 2 -23.65 49.45 -74.12
CA SER A 2 -24.16 50.45 -73.16
C SER A 2 -25.27 50.14 -72.14
N PHE A 3 -24.82 49.76 -70.93
CA PHE A 3 -24.99 50.38 -69.60
C PHE A 3 -26.29 51.03 -69.03
N SER A 4 -26.43 50.74 -67.73
CA SER A 4 -27.04 51.47 -66.58
C SER A 4 -28.48 51.08 -66.22
N LYS A 5 -28.88 50.92 -64.93
CA LYS A 5 -28.51 51.66 -63.71
C LYS A 5 -28.53 50.80 -62.44
N TRP A 6 -27.85 51.30 -61.42
CA TRP A 6 -27.72 50.83 -60.03
C TRP A 6 -29.03 50.71 -59.24
N SER A 7 -29.04 49.84 -58.23
CA SER A 7 -29.74 50.05 -56.95
C SER A 7 -29.04 49.28 -55.82
N LEU A 8 -28.79 50.02 -54.73
CA LEU A 8 -28.27 49.59 -53.43
C LEU A 8 -29.13 48.49 -52.79
N LEU A 9 -28.50 47.62 -51.98
CA LEU A 9 -28.85 47.41 -50.56
C LEU A 9 -27.78 46.52 -49.90
N LEU A 10 -26.95 47.14 -49.07
CA LEU A 10 -25.97 46.48 -48.22
C LEU A 10 -26.71 45.96 -46.97
N ALA A 11 -26.91 44.65 -46.86
CA ALA A 11 -27.41 44.03 -45.63
C ALA A 11 -26.25 43.89 -44.64
N VAL A 12 -26.19 44.79 -43.65
CA VAL A 12 -25.31 44.67 -42.49
C VAL A 12 -25.91 43.58 -41.58
N GLY A 13 -25.40 42.35 -41.72
CA GLY A 13 -25.67 41.28 -40.77
C GLY A 13 -24.95 41.55 -39.47
N LEU A 14 -25.71 41.95 -38.44
CA LEU A 14 -25.22 42.20 -37.09
C LEU A 14 -24.60 40.92 -36.52
N VAL A 15 -23.31 41.00 -36.20
CA VAL A 15 -22.55 39.95 -35.53
C VAL A 15 -22.99 39.87 -34.07
N LEU A 16 -23.70 38.81 -33.69
CA LEU A 16 -23.89 38.44 -32.29
C LEU A 16 -22.83 37.39 -31.93
N PHE A 17 -21.64 37.84 -31.54
CA PHE A 17 -20.70 37.00 -30.81
C PHE A 17 -21.31 36.67 -29.44
N TRP A 18 -21.96 35.51 -29.35
CA TRP A 18 -22.36 34.91 -28.09
C TRP A 18 -21.08 34.46 -27.37
N THR A 19 -20.43 35.38 -26.66
CA THR A 19 -19.40 35.05 -25.69
C THR A 19 -20.09 34.44 -24.49
N GLY A 20 -20.45 33.16 -24.61
CA GLY A 20 -20.87 32.37 -23.46
C GLY A 20 -19.72 32.33 -22.47
N GLN A 21 -19.72 33.25 -21.50
CA GLN A 21 -18.87 33.11 -20.34
C GLN A 21 -19.32 31.82 -19.65
N SER A 22 -18.43 30.82 -19.68
CA SER A 22 -18.55 29.63 -18.84
C SER A 22 -18.60 30.12 -17.38
N MET A 23 -19.80 30.26 -16.82
CA MET A 23 -19.98 30.51 -15.41
C MET A 23 -19.63 29.22 -14.67
N ALA A 24 -18.47 29.18 -14.03
CA ALA A 24 -18.15 28.08 -13.13
C ALA A 24 -18.99 28.22 -11.86
N GLU A 25 -19.80 27.22 -11.55
CA GLU A 25 -20.53 27.13 -10.28
C GLU A 25 -19.64 26.42 -9.25
N VAL A 26 -19.38 27.09 -8.12
CA VAL A 26 -18.64 26.48 -7.02
C VAL A 26 -19.63 25.76 -6.10
N GLN A 27 -19.58 24.43 -6.11
CA GLN A 27 -20.36 23.60 -5.19
C GLN A 27 -19.47 23.11 -4.04
N THR A 28 -20.01 23.12 -2.83
CA THR A 28 -19.30 22.64 -1.64
C THR A 28 -20.01 21.41 -1.08
N ARG A 29 -19.21 20.49 -0.52
CA ARG A 29 -19.71 19.33 0.21
C ARG A 29 -18.83 19.14 1.43
N GLN A 30 -19.41 19.26 2.62
CA GLN A 30 -18.72 18.87 3.84
C GLN A 30 -18.54 17.35 3.83
N ILE A 31 -17.30 16.89 3.86
CA ILE A 31 -16.97 15.47 3.86
C ILE A 31 -16.88 14.90 5.28
N ASN A 32 -16.45 15.71 6.25
CA ASN A 32 -16.30 15.26 7.63
C ASN A 32 -16.15 16.41 8.65
N GLN A 33 -16.14 16.06 9.94
CA GLN A 33 -15.78 16.92 11.06
C GLN A 33 -14.91 16.13 12.04
N LEU A 34 -13.70 16.63 12.34
CA LEU A 34 -12.75 15.92 13.21
C LEU A 34 -13.07 16.20 14.69
N PRO A 35 -13.24 15.18 15.53
CA PRO A 35 -13.39 15.36 16.97
C PRO A 35 -12.02 15.62 17.59
N LEU A 36 -11.77 16.86 18.02
CA LEU A 36 -10.53 17.27 18.65
C LEU A 36 -10.64 17.19 20.18
N SER A 37 -9.59 16.72 20.86
CA SER A 37 -9.52 16.71 22.32
C SER A 37 -9.16 18.07 22.94
N ALA A 38 -8.59 18.98 22.15
CA ALA A 38 -8.09 20.29 22.57
C ALA A 38 -8.20 21.29 21.40
N GLU A 39 -7.93 22.59 21.64
CA GLU A 39 -8.08 23.61 20.61
C GLU A 39 -6.99 23.47 19.53
N ALA A 40 -7.38 23.59 18.26
CA ALA A 40 -6.43 23.52 17.15
C ALA A 40 -5.59 24.81 17.08
N VAL A 41 -4.26 24.64 17.10
CA VAL A 41 -3.28 25.71 16.91
C VAL A 41 -2.90 25.85 15.45
N ASP A 42 -2.60 24.74 14.78
CA ASP A 42 -2.25 24.70 13.36
C ASP A 42 -2.65 23.34 12.77
N LEU A 43 -2.82 23.27 11.44
CA LEU A 43 -3.15 22.03 10.75
C LEU A 43 -2.52 21.96 9.37
N THR A 44 -2.18 20.75 8.93
CA THR A 44 -1.66 20.51 7.59
C THR A 44 -2.15 19.16 7.07
N VAL A 45 -2.07 18.93 5.77
CA VAL A 45 -2.51 17.70 5.11
C VAL A 45 -1.32 17.08 4.42
N SER A 46 -1.17 15.75 4.52
CA SER A 46 -0.14 15.03 3.77
C SER A 46 -0.31 15.28 2.27
N ALA A 47 0.78 15.28 1.50
CA ALA A 47 0.75 15.58 0.07
C ALA A 47 -0.14 14.62 -0.75
N ASP A 48 -0.38 13.40 -0.26
CA ASP A 48 -1.27 12.41 -0.85
C ASP A 48 -2.76 12.60 -0.48
N GLY A 49 -3.08 13.61 0.34
CA GLY A 49 -4.42 13.94 0.78
C GLY A 49 -5.04 12.91 1.75
N LYS A 50 -4.25 11.95 2.27
CA LYS A 50 -4.80 10.88 3.12
C LYS A 50 -4.86 11.22 4.59
N ARG A 51 -4.03 12.15 5.06
CA ARG A 51 -3.88 12.46 6.48
C ARG A 51 -4.05 13.93 6.75
N VAL A 52 -4.76 14.21 7.84
CA VAL A 52 -4.83 15.53 8.44
C VAL A 52 -4.04 15.49 9.73
N PHE A 53 -3.08 16.39 9.87
CA PHE A 53 -2.29 16.58 11.07
C PHE A 53 -2.81 17.83 11.78
N VAL A 54 -3.17 17.70 13.05
CA VAL A 54 -3.74 18.80 13.84
C VAL A 54 -2.87 18.99 15.07
N LEU A 55 -2.16 20.12 15.13
CA LEU A 55 -1.45 20.57 16.32
C LEU A 55 -2.46 21.19 17.29
N GLN A 56 -2.44 20.76 18.54
CA GLN A 56 -3.31 21.22 19.62
C GLN A 56 -2.55 22.05 20.66
N ASP A 57 -3.28 22.92 21.37
CA ASP A 57 -2.75 23.84 22.38
C ASP A 57 -2.28 23.15 23.67
N ASP A 58 -2.71 21.90 23.87
CA ASP A 58 -2.20 21.02 24.93
C ASP A 58 -0.79 20.46 24.63
N GLY A 59 -0.25 20.70 23.43
CA GLY A 59 1.07 20.27 22.98
C GLY A 59 1.07 18.92 22.27
N ASN A 60 -0.10 18.41 21.91
CA ASN A 60 -0.25 17.18 21.13
C ASN A 60 -0.41 17.47 19.63
N LEU A 61 0.12 16.57 18.82
CA LEU A 61 -0.14 16.47 17.39
C LEU A 61 -1.03 15.25 17.16
N GLU A 62 -2.27 15.46 16.77
CA GLU A 62 -3.20 14.39 16.40
C GLU A 62 -3.16 14.12 14.90
N ILE A 63 -3.18 12.84 14.53
CA ILE A 63 -3.14 12.38 13.15
C ILE A 63 -4.48 11.73 12.86
N PHE A 64 -5.16 12.20 11.82
CA PHE A 64 -6.43 11.64 11.36
C PHE A 64 -6.32 11.18 9.91
N SER A 65 -7.09 10.17 9.53
CA SER A 65 -7.39 9.92 8.12
C SER A 65 -8.25 11.06 7.56
N ILE A 66 -8.27 11.23 6.25
CA ILE A 66 -9.21 12.18 5.60
C ILE A 66 -10.68 11.79 5.81
N GLN A 67 -10.94 10.51 6.16
CA GLN A 67 -12.23 9.99 6.61
C GLN A 67 -12.47 10.19 8.12
N GLY A 68 -11.60 10.93 8.80
CA GLY A 68 -11.75 11.39 10.19
C GLY A 68 -11.53 10.34 11.26
N GLU A 69 -10.94 9.20 10.90
CA GLU A 69 -10.51 8.21 11.88
C GLU A 69 -9.20 8.67 12.52
N LYS A 70 -9.15 8.73 13.86
CA LYS A 70 -7.92 9.05 14.58
C LYS A 70 -6.92 7.90 14.42
N GLN A 71 -5.75 8.20 13.86
CA GLN A 71 -4.66 7.26 13.58
C GLN A 71 -3.57 7.30 14.65
N GLY A 72 -3.44 8.38 15.41
CA GLY A 72 -2.47 8.48 16.50
C GLY A 72 -2.39 9.87 17.14
N THR A 73 -1.59 9.94 18.20
CA THR A 73 -1.24 11.19 18.90
C THR A 73 0.25 11.18 19.22
N ILE A 74 0.92 12.30 19.00
CA ILE A 74 2.35 12.51 19.29
C ILE A 74 2.47 13.73 20.20
N ALA A 75 3.13 13.58 21.35
CA ALA A 75 3.45 14.74 22.19
C ALA A 75 4.63 15.49 21.56
N VAL A 76 4.38 16.72 21.09
CA VAL A 76 5.40 17.57 20.43
C VAL A 76 5.79 18.77 21.29
N GLY A 77 4.99 19.08 22.32
CA GLY A 77 5.21 20.17 23.26
C GLY A 77 4.44 21.43 22.90
N LYS A 78 4.03 22.19 23.93
CA LYS A 78 3.21 23.41 23.80
C LYS A 78 3.95 24.59 23.16
N ASP A 79 5.26 24.48 23.00
CA ASP A 79 6.11 25.48 22.37
C ASP A 79 6.13 25.35 20.85
N VAL A 80 5.62 24.25 20.27
CA VAL A 80 5.41 24.14 18.81
C VAL A 80 4.25 25.04 18.41
N THR A 81 4.45 25.88 17.40
CA THR A 81 3.42 26.83 16.93
C THR A 81 2.98 26.60 15.51
N ASN A 82 3.80 25.91 14.71
CA ASN A 82 3.50 25.65 13.30
C ASN A 82 3.93 24.26 12.87
N ILE A 83 3.13 23.68 11.98
CA ILE A 83 3.43 22.41 11.32
C ILE A 83 3.29 22.53 9.81
N SER A 84 4.15 21.82 9.07
CA SER A 84 4.05 21.74 7.61
C SER A 84 4.39 20.35 7.12
N ALA A 85 3.47 19.71 6.39
CA ALA A 85 3.73 18.43 5.76
C ALA A 85 4.57 18.60 4.49
N GLN A 86 5.58 17.76 4.36
CA GLN A 86 6.44 17.62 3.21
C GLN A 86 6.31 16.19 2.70
N GLY A 87 5.56 16.00 1.62
CA GLY A 87 5.24 14.65 1.14
C GLY A 87 4.25 13.91 2.05
N GLU A 88 4.39 12.58 2.14
CA GLU A 88 3.42 11.72 2.84
C GLU A 88 3.70 11.56 4.34
N THR A 89 4.95 11.66 4.77
CA THR A 89 5.39 11.26 6.12
C THR A 89 6.25 12.30 6.85
N LEU A 90 6.86 13.27 6.16
CA LEU A 90 7.71 14.25 6.82
C LEU A 90 6.90 15.45 7.29
N LEU A 91 7.04 15.83 8.55
CA LEU A 91 6.52 17.07 9.12
C LEU A 91 7.68 17.98 9.54
N LEU A 92 7.53 19.27 9.23
CA LEU A 92 8.38 20.34 9.72
C LEU A 92 7.66 21.06 10.85
N LEU A 93 8.34 21.21 11.99
CA LEU A 93 7.80 21.85 13.18
C LEU A 93 8.61 23.12 13.47
N THR A 94 7.93 24.22 13.79
CA THR A 94 8.56 25.44 14.30
C THR A 94 8.19 25.67 15.75
N ARG A 95 9.18 26.00 16.57
CA ARG A 95 9.02 26.26 18.01
C ARG A 95 9.15 27.75 18.33
N LYS A 96 8.27 28.25 19.20
CA LYS A 96 8.30 29.63 19.69
C LYS A 96 9.62 29.92 20.40
N GLY A 97 10.30 30.98 19.96
CA GLY A 97 11.55 31.44 20.56
C GLY A 97 12.77 30.59 20.21
N LYS A 98 12.64 29.61 19.30
CA LYS A 98 13.75 28.84 18.77
C LYS A 98 14.10 29.31 17.36
N LYS A 99 15.38 29.22 16.99
CA LYS A 99 15.89 29.56 15.65
C LYS A 99 16.25 28.29 14.87
N GLU A 100 15.39 27.29 14.95
CA GLU A 100 15.59 25.96 14.36
C GLU A 100 14.25 25.41 13.86
N VAL A 101 14.32 24.48 12.92
CA VAL A 101 13.19 23.70 12.41
C VAL A 101 13.43 22.24 12.76
N GLU A 102 12.45 21.61 13.37
CA GLU A 102 12.49 20.20 13.72
C GLU A 102 11.80 19.37 12.63
N TYR A 103 12.38 18.20 12.32
CA TYR A 103 11.90 17.29 11.30
C TYR A 103 11.37 16.02 11.98
N LEU A 104 10.10 15.71 11.75
CA LEU A 104 9.45 14.52 12.30
C LEU A 104 9.01 13.59 11.17
N LEU A 105 9.53 12.37 11.15
CA LEU A 105 9.06 11.32 10.25
C LEU A 105 7.92 10.55 10.91
N ILE A 106 6.78 10.52 10.23
CA ILE A 106 5.56 9.84 10.67
C ILE A 106 5.51 8.46 10.01
N ASP A 107 5.93 7.45 10.76
CA ASP A 107 5.78 6.05 10.37
C ASP A 107 4.46 5.48 10.90
N VAL A 108 3.57 5.08 10.00
CA VAL A 108 2.35 4.37 10.39
C VAL A 108 2.66 2.88 10.53
N VAL A 109 2.50 2.38 11.75
CA VAL A 109 2.66 0.95 12.07
C VAL A 109 1.33 0.24 11.86
N GLN A 110 1.25 -0.57 10.80
CA GLN A 110 0.09 -1.38 10.49
C GLN A 110 0.01 -2.60 11.40
N GLN A 111 -1.18 -2.87 11.94
CA GLN A 111 -1.48 -4.12 12.64
C GLN A 111 -1.90 -5.16 11.60
N ILE A 112 -0.94 -5.95 11.11
CA ILE A 112 -1.20 -6.95 10.07
C ILE A 112 -1.36 -8.32 10.74
N LYS A 113 -2.51 -8.97 10.54
CA LYS A 113 -2.75 -10.31 11.08
C LYS A 113 -1.92 -11.34 10.31
N THR A 114 -1.10 -12.10 11.01
CA THR A 114 -0.21 -13.12 10.41
C THR A 114 -0.53 -14.55 10.84
N ASP A 115 -1.54 -14.75 11.69
CA ASP A 115 -1.96 -16.09 12.14
C ASP A 115 -2.36 -16.99 10.97
N GLY A 116 -1.78 -18.19 10.92
CA GLY A 116 -2.03 -19.16 9.87
C GLY A 116 -1.42 -18.80 8.50
N SER A 117 -0.87 -17.60 8.32
CA SER A 117 -0.11 -17.24 7.12
C SER A 117 1.20 -18.03 7.03
N PRO A 118 1.66 -18.39 5.82
CA PRO A 118 2.93 -19.07 5.65
C PRO A 118 4.08 -18.24 6.20
N ARG A 119 4.95 -18.87 7.00
CA ARG A 119 6.09 -18.23 7.64
C ARG A 119 7.40 -18.96 7.34
N LEU A 120 8.44 -18.20 7.03
CA LEU A 120 9.83 -18.66 6.98
C LEU A 120 10.56 -18.03 8.17
N GLY A 121 11.33 -18.83 8.91
CA GLY A 121 11.95 -18.40 10.17
C GLY A 121 11.04 -18.61 11.39
N ARG A 122 11.51 -18.17 12.55
CA ARG A 122 10.84 -18.42 13.84
C ARG A 122 9.61 -17.51 14.02
N ALA A 123 8.58 -18.01 14.67
CA ALA A 123 7.38 -17.23 14.98
C ALA A 123 7.64 -16.10 16.00
N ASP A 124 8.65 -16.26 16.86
CA ASP A 124 9.05 -15.31 17.89
C ASP A 124 10.26 -14.46 17.48
N ALA A 125 10.60 -14.41 16.18
CA ALA A 125 11.68 -13.57 15.70
C ALA A 125 11.36 -12.08 16.01
N PRO A 126 12.31 -11.31 16.57
CA PRO A 126 12.07 -9.90 16.95
C PRO A 126 11.75 -8.99 15.76
N VAL A 127 12.10 -9.40 14.54
CA VAL A 127 11.73 -8.69 13.32
C VAL A 127 10.80 -9.56 12.47
N GLU A 128 9.57 -9.10 12.24
CA GLU A 128 8.62 -9.73 11.33
C GLU A 128 8.54 -8.94 10.02
N ILE A 129 8.86 -9.61 8.91
CA ILE A 129 8.70 -9.08 7.56
C ILE A 129 7.41 -9.67 6.99
N VAL A 130 6.44 -8.84 6.67
CA VAL A 130 5.22 -9.26 5.95
C VAL A 130 5.30 -8.78 4.50
N VAL A 131 5.12 -9.69 3.55
CA VAL A 131 5.01 -9.35 2.13
C VAL A 131 3.60 -9.65 1.62
N PHE A 132 2.94 -8.64 1.07
CA PHE A 132 1.75 -8.82 0.24
C PHE A 132 2.18 -8.98 -1.20
N ASP A 133 1.87 -10.15 -1.77
CA ASP A 133 2.47 -10.58 -3.03
C ASP A 133 1.49 -11.20 -4.02
N ASP A 134 1.91 -11.20 -5.28
CA ASP A 134 1.20 -11.75 -6.42
C ASP A 134 2.12 -12.67 -7.23
N PHE A 135 1.73 -13.93 -7.37
CA PHE A 135 2.51 -14.98 -8.04
C PHE A 135 2.75 -14.77 -9.55
N GLN A 136 2.05 -13.85 -10.21
CA GLN A 136 2.29 -13.46 -11.59
C GLN A 136 3.00 -12.11 -11.75
N CYS A 137 3.24 -11.39 -10.66
CA CYS A 137 3.88 -10.09 -10.74
C CYS A 137 5.40 -10.24 -10.93
N PRO A 138 5.99 -9.65 -11.99
CA PRO A 138 7.42 -9.76 -12.26
C PRO A 138 8.30 -9.14 -11.16
N TYR A 139 7.83 -8.09 -10.49
CA TYR A 139 8.57 -7.47 -9.40
C TYR A 139 8.54 -8.32 -8.12
N CYS A 140 7.47 -9.09 -7.91
CA CYS A 140 7.35 -10.03 -6.79
C CYS A 140 8.35 -11.18 -6.98
N ALA A 141 8.35 -11.78 -8.18
CA ALA A 141 9.30 -12.83 -8.54
C ALA A 141 10.77 -12.39 -8.38
N LYS A 142 11.08 -11.14 -8.73
CA LYS A 142 12.43 -10.56 -8.54
C LYS A 142 12.78 -10.34 -7.07
N LEU A 143 11.82 -9.97 -6.22
CA LEU A 143 12.06 -9.62 -4.82
C LEU A 143 12.08 -10.84 -3.90
N ALA A 144 11.31 -11.89 -4.21
CA ALA A 144 11.22 -13.12 -3.42
C ALA A 144 12.59 -13.70 -2.99
N PRO A 145 13.60 -13.89 -3.87
CA PRO A 145 14.91 -14.40 -3.45
C PRO A 145 15.64 -13.45 -2.49
N HIS A 146 15.49 -12.13 -2.65
CA HIS A 146 16.11 -11.14 -1.77
C HIS A 146 15.49 -11.14 -0.37
N LEU A 147 14.17 -11.31 -0.25
CA LEU A 147 13.50 -11.45 1.04
C LEU A 147 14.01 -12.69 1.80
N LYS A 148 14.06 -13.84 1.11
CA LYS A 148 14.55 -15.08 1.71
C LYS A 148 16.02 -14.97 2.12
N GLU A 149 16.86 -14.35 1.29
CA GLU A 149 18.26 -14.16 1.62
C GLU A 149 18.46 -13.22 2.81
N ALA A 150 17.72 -12.11 2.90
CA ALA A 150 17.79 -11.20 4.05
C ALA A 150 17.39 -11.91 5.36
N VAL A 151 16.30 -12.69 5.34
CA VAL A 151 15.84 -13.47 6.51
C VAL A 151 16.88 -14.51 6.92
N LYS A 152 17.51 -15.18 5.95
CA LYS A 152 18.58 -16.14 6.18
C LYS A 152 19.81 -15.46 6.80
N GLN A 153 20.24 -14.32 6.27
CA GLN A 153 21.38 -13.56 6.79
C GLN A 153 21.13 -12.97 8.18
N ALA A 154 19.87 -12.70 8.54
CA ALA A 154 19.48 -12.25 9.87
C ALA A 154 19.62 -13.33 10.96
N GLY A 155 20.08 -14.55 10.63
CA GLY A 155 20.50 -15.54 11.63
C GLY A 155 19.41 -15.97 12.62
N GLY A 156 18.14 -15.95 12.21
CA GLY A 156 16.99 -16.28 13.06
C GLY A 156 16.39 -15.10 13.83
N GLN A 157 16.92 -13.89 13.65
CA GLN A 157 16.37 -12.66 14.22
C GLN A 157 15.24 -12.05 13.39
N ALA A 158 15.04 -12.54 12.17
CA ALA A 158 13.94 -12.14 11.30
C ALA A 158 13.08 -13.33 10.88
N SER A 159 11.81 -13.07 10.60
CA SER A 159 10.90 -13.99 9.93
C SER A 159 10.23 -13.33 8.73
N LEU A 160 9.83 -14.13 7.75
CA LEU A 160 9.08 -13.68 6.58
C LEU A 160 7.71 -14.34 6.55
N VAL A 161 6.67 -13.52 6.48
CA VAL A 161 5.28 -13.94 6.34
C VAL A 161 4.77 -13.55 4.96
N PHE A 162 4.15 -14.50 4.28
CA PHE A 162 3.54 -14.28 2.97
C PHE A 162 2.03 -14.01 3.11
N LYS A 163 1.54 -12.97 2.43
CA LYS A 163 0.11 -12.63 2.32
C LYS A 163 -0.27 -12.54 0.84
N HIS A 164 -1.37 -13.19 0.47
CA HIS A 164 -1.82 -13.20 -0.92
C HIS A 164 -2.52 -11.87 -1.27
N PHE A 165 -2.07 -11.24 -2.35
CA PHE A 165 -2.68 -10.03 -2.91
C PHE A 165 -2.77 -10.13 -4.45
N PRO A 166 -3.59 -11.05 -4.99
CA PRO A 166 -3.67 -11.25 -6.43
C PRO A 166 -4.27 -10.03 -7.14
N LEU A 167 -3.54 -9.43 -8.07
CA LEU A 167 -3.97 -8.29 -8.84
C LEU A 167 -4.94 -8.72 -9.96
N GLN A 168 -6.00 -7.94 -10.17
CA GLN A 168 -7.05 -8.26 -11.16
C GLN A 168 -6.52 -8.40 -12.60
N MET A 169 -5.43 -7.69 -12.93
CA MET A 169 -4.78 -7.77 -14.24
C MET A 169 -4.04 -9.10 -14.48
N HIS A 170 -3.81 -9.90 -13.44
CA HIS A 170 -3.09 -11.17 -13.49
C HIS A 170 -4.07 -12.35 -13.38
N LYS A 171 -4.41 -12.92 -14.54
CA LYS A 171 -5.48 -13.92 -14.70
C LYS A 171 -5.35 -15.17 -13.82
N LEU A 172 -4.13 -15.61 -13.53
CA LEU A 172 -3.81 -16.78 -12.72
C LEU A 172 -3.28 -16.46 -11.33
N ALA A 173 -3.14 -15.18 -10.95
CA ALA A 173 -2.65 -14.83 -9.63
C ALA A 173 -3.52 -15.40 -8.51
N LYS A 174 -4.85 -15.32 -8.67
CA LYS A 174 -5.82 -15.89 -7.71
C LYS A 174 -5.73 -17.41 -7.66
N THR A 175 -5.70 -18.08 -8.81
CA THR A 175 -5.60 -19.55 -8.87
C THR A 175 -4.27 -20.05 -8.30
N ALA A 176 -3.17 -19.34 -8.54
CA ALA A 176 -1.86 -19.64 -7.97
C ALA A 176 -1.85 -19.46 -6.44
N ALA A 177 -2.50 -18.41 -5.92
CA ALA A 177 -2.69 -18.19 -4.49
C ALA A 177 -3.55 -19.28 -3.81
N GLU A 178 -4.61 -19.73 -4.47
CA GLU A 178 -5.43 -20.83 -3.96
C GLU A 178 -4.65 -22.15 -3.93
N ALA A 179 -3.88 -22.41 -4.99
CA ALA A 179 -3.04 -23.59 -5.08
C ALA A 179 -1.88 -23.59 -4.06
N SER A 180 -1.25 -22.44 -3.80
CA SER A 180 -0.20 -22.34 -2.77
C SER A 180 -0.75 -22.59 -1.36
N ILE A 181 -1.98 -22.16 -1.06
CA ILE A 181 -2.64 -22.47 0.22
C ILE A 181 -2.95 -23.97 0.31
N ALA A 182 -3.38 -24.62 -0.77
CA ALA A 182 -3.56 -26.07 -0.78
C ALA A 182 -2.23 -26.81 -0.51
N ALA A 183 -1.12 -26.34 -1.09
CA ALA A 183 0.22 -26.85 -0.76
C ALA A 183 0.62 -26.56 0.69
N GLN A 184 0.25 -25.41 1.25
CA GLN A 184 0.47 -25.08 2.66
C GLN A 184 -0.22 -26.09 3.60
N GLN A 185 -1.44 -26.51 3.30
CA GLN A 185 -2.17 -27.50 4.10
C GLN A 185 -1.49 -28.87 4.12
N GLN A 186 -0.53 -29.10 3.23
CA GLN A 186 0.31 -30.30 3.17
C GLN A 186 1.77 -30.00 3.57
N GLY A 187 2.04 -28.84 4.17
CA GLY A 187 3.37 -28.46 4.68
C GLY A 187 4.39 -28.05 3.63
N LYS A 188 3.95 -27.74 2.40
CA LYS A 188 4.82 -27.50 1.23
C LYS A 188 4.65 -26.12 0.59
N PHE A 189 4.26 -25.12 1.39
CA PHE A 189 4.04 -23.77 0.87
C PHE A 189 5.30 -23.18 0.21
N TRP A 190 6.45 -23.20 0.89
CA TRP A 190 7.64 -22.49 0.41
C TRP A 190 8.25 -23.15 -0.82
N GLU A 191 8.26 -24.48 -0.89
CA GLU A 191 8.69 -25.19 -2.08
C GLU A 191 7.75 -24.94 -3.27
N TYR A 192 6.43 -24.87 -3.03
CA TYR A 192 5.45 -24.54 -4.06
C TYR A 192 5.58 -23.08 -4.52
N HIS A 193 5.73 -22.16 -3.56
CA HIS A 193 6.00 -20.74 -3.79
C HIS A 193 7.19 -20.52 -4.72
N ASP A 194 8.31 -21.22 -4.46
CA ASP A 194 9.52 -21.09 -5.25
C ASP A 194 9.28 -21.56 -6.70
N LEU A 195 8.67 -22.74 -6.90
CA LEU A 195 8.34 -23.26 -8.24
C LEU A 195 7.43 -22.30 -9.02
N VAL A 196 6.43 -21.72 -8.35
CA VAL A 196 5.50 -20.77 -8.98
C VAL A 196 6.24 -19.49 -9.38
N PHE A 197 7.06 -18.91 -8.50
CA PHE A 197 7.79 -17.68 -8.84
C PHE A 197 8.88 -17.88 -9.89
N GLU A 198 9.57 -19.03 -9.91
CA GLU A 198 10.48 -19.40 -11.00
C GLU A 198 9.77 -19.45 -12.37
N ASN A 199 8.46 -19.65 -12.38
CA ASN A 199 7.62 -19.80 -13.56
C ASN A 199 6.55 -18.70 -13.70
N TYR A 200 6.67 -17.57 -13.00
CA TYR A 200 5.62 -16.55 -12.86
C TYR A 200 5.03 -16.07 -14.22
N ASN A 201 5.88 -16.03 -15.27
CA ASN A 201 5.54 -15.56 -16.61
C ASN A 201 5.00 -16.65 -17.55
N ARG A 202 4.91 -17.90 -17.09
CA ARG A 202 4.51 -19.07 -17.87
C ARG A 202 3.44 -19.89 -17.17
N LEU A 203 2.78 -19.35 -16.14
CA LEU A 203 1.77 -20.08 -15.38
C LEU A 203 0.59 -20.49 -16.27
N THR A 204 0.07 -21.69 -16.00
CA THR A 204 -1.22 -22.23 -16.46
C THR A 204 -1.82 -23.05 -15.31
N ASP A 205 -3.12 -23.40 -15.34
CA ASP A 205 -3.69 -24.27 -14.30
C ASP A 205 -2.98 -25.63 -14.27
N GLU A 206 -2.62 -26.17 -15.45
CA GLU A 206 -1.91 -27.43 -15.57
C GLU A 206 -0.54 -27.37 -14.90
N LYS A 207 0.22 -26.28 -15.08
CA LYS A 207 1.51 -26.08 -14.42
C LYS A 207 1.39 -26.02 -12.90
N LEU A 208 0.36 -25.33 -12.38
CA LEU A 208 0.10 -25.29 -10.93
C LEU A 208 -0.12 -26.70 -10.37
N VAL A 209 -0.89 -27.52 -11.09
CA VAL A 209 -1.10 -28.94 -10.76
C VAL A 209 0.20 -29.75 -10.89
N ASP A 210 1.01 -29.51 -11.91
CA ASP A 210 2.28 -30.22 -12.11
C ASP A 210 3.32 -29.89 -11.05
N PHE A 211 3.35 -28.65 -10.53
CA PHE A 211 4.19 -28.29 -9.38
C PHE A 211 3.79 -29.08 -8.13
N ALA A 212 2.48 -29.24 -7.88
CA ALA A 212 2.01 -30.08 -6.77
C ALA A 212 2.43 -31.54 -6.93
N LYS A 213 2.37 -32.09 -8.15
CA LYS A 213 2.87 -33.44 -8.45
C LYS A 213 4.38 -33.55 -8.24
N GLN A 214 5.14 -32.55 -8.68
CA GLN A 214 6.60 -32.50 -8.51
C GLN A 214 7.00 -32.52 -7.03
N LEU A 215 6.22 -31.85 -6.18
CA LEU A 215 6.38 -31.85 -4.72
C LEU A 215 5.81 -33.09 -4.03
N LYS A 216 5.27 -34.05 -4.79
CA LYS A 216 4.68 -35.30 -4.32
C LYS A 216 3.55 -35.07 -3.31
N LEU A 217 2.73 -34.04 -3.54
CA LEU A 217 1.53 -33.80 -2.74
C LEU A 217 0.49 -34.92 -2.97
N ASP A 218 -0.40 -35.10 -1.99
CA ASP A 218 -1.64 -35.83 -2.21
C ASP A 218 -2.50 -35.02 -3.20
N MET A 219 -2.59 -35.55 -4.42
CA MET A 219 -3.27 -34.85 -5.51
C MET A 219 -4.79 -34.82 -5.35
N ALA A 220 -5.39 -35.81 -4.71
CA ALA A 220 -6.83 -35.80 -4.44
C ALA A 220 -7.15 -34.70 -3.42
N LYS A 221 -6.36 -34.61 -2.35
CA LYS A 221 -6.47 -33.55 -1.35
C LYS A 221 -6.16 -32.18 -1.95
N PHE A 222 -5.10 -32.05 -2.75
CA PHE A 222 -4.71 -30.78 -3.39
C PHE A 222 -5.81 -30.23 -4.31
N GLU A 223 -6.36 -31.07 -5.19
CA GLU A 223 -7.43 -30.67 -6.11
C GLU A 223 -8.72 -30.25 -5.39
N LEU A 224 -9.05 -30.96 -4.30
CA LEU A 224 -10.17 -30.60 -3.45
C LEU A 224 -9.94 -29.26 -2.74
N ASP A 225 -8.79 -29.12 -2.06
CA ASP A 225 -8.50 -27.98 -1.20
C ASP A 225 -8.35 -26.69 -2.01
N ARG A 226 -7.65 -26.73 -3.16
CA ARG A 226 -7.40 -25.53 -3.99
C ARG A 226 -8.67 -24.90 -4.57
N LYS A 227 -9.77 -25.66 -4.62
CA LYS A 227 -11.09 -25.20 -5.09
C LYS A 227 -12.08 -24.99 -3.95
N SER A 228 -11.67 -25.27 -2.71
CA SER A 228 -12.58 -25.21 -1.57
C SER A 228 -13.00 -23.77 -1.26
N PRO A 229 -14.25 -23.54 -0.82
CA PRO A 229 -14.70 -22.21 -0.39
C PRO A 229 -13.83 -21.62 0.73
N LEU A 230 -13.26 -22.46 1.59
CA LEU A 230 -12.36 -22.03 2.66
C LEU A 230 -11.08 -21.39 2.11
N VAL A 231 -10.45 -22.01 1.12
CA VAL A 231 -9.24 -21.48 0.48
C VAL A 231 -9.55 -20.22 -0.32
N VAL A 232 -10.63 -20.22 -1.10
CA VAL A 232 -11.07 -19.05 -1.88
C VAL A 232 -11.32 -17.85 -0.95
N ASN A 233 -12.07 -18.05 0.13
CA ASN A 233 -12.37 -16.99 1.09
C ASN A 233 -11.11 -16.50 1.81
N ARG A 234 -10.16 -17.40 2.09
CA ARG A 234 -8.89 -17.00 2.69
C ARG A 234 -8.10 -16.05 1.79
N VAL A 235 -8.01 -16.31 0.49
CA VAL A 235 -7.33 -15.39 -0.45
C VAL A 235 -8.02 -14.02 -0.47
N VAL A 236 -9.36 -14.00 -0.49
CA VAL A 236 -10.14 -12.75 -0.45
C VAL A 236 -9.88 -11.98 0.86
N LEU A 237 -9.85 -12.66 1.99
CA LEU A 237 -9.57 -12.04 3.29
C LEU A 237 -8.16 -11.45 3.35
N GLU A 238 -7.13 -12.19 2.94
CA GLU A 238 -5.76 -11.68 2.91
C GLU A 238 -5.62 -10.47 1.96
N GLN A 239 -6.31 -10.49 0.82
CA GLN A 239 -6.35 -9.34 -0.09
C GLN A 239 -7.02 -8.11 0.57
N GLN A 240 -8.14 -8.30 1.27
CA GLN A 240 -8.82 -7.21 1.99
C GLN A 240 -7.97 -6.65 3.13
N GLU A 241 -7.24 -7.50 3.85
CA GLU A 241 -6.26 -7.07 4.85
C GLU A 241 -5.17 -6.21 4.23
N GLY A 242 -4.67 -6.56 3.04
CA GLY A 242 -3.72 -5.73 2.30
C GLY A 242 -4.31 -4.37 1.93
N VAL A 243 -5.57 -4.32 1.45
CA VAL A 243 -6.24 -3.04 1.13
C VAL A 243 -6.35 -2.17 2.38
N LYS A 244 -6.73 -2.76 3.52
CA LYS A 244 -6.81 -2.04 4.81
C LYS A 244 -5.43 -1.54 5.28
N ALA A 245 -4.37 -2.32 5.05
CA ALA A 245 -2.99 -1.93 5.36
C ALA A 245 -2.41 -0.89 4.39
N GLY A 246 -3.17 -0.46 3.38
CA GLY A 246 -2.76 0.55 2.40
C GLY A 246 -2.00 0.00 1.18
N VAL A 247 -2.03 -1.32 0.94
CA VAL A 247 -1.41 -1.94 -0.23
C VAL A 247 -2.11 -1.46 -1.50
N ARG A 248 -1.32 -0.91 -2.43
CA ARG A 248 -1.77 -0.38 -3.72
C ARG A 248 -1.23 -1.16 -4.93
N GLY A 249 -0.32 -2.08 -4.68
CA GLY A 249 0.37 -2.87 -5.68
C GLY A 249 1.35 -3.82 -5.00
N THR A 250 1.88 -4.77 -5.78
CA THR A 250 2.77 -5.81 -5.29
C THR A 250 4.15 -5.72 -5.97
N PRO A 251 5.25 -6.06 -5.27
CA PRO A 251 5.29 -6.46 -3.87
C PRO A 251 5.13 -5.25 -2.93
N ALA A 252 4.38 -5.41 -1.85
CA ALA A 252 4.35 -4.49 -0.72
C ALA A 252 4.93 -5.16 0.51
N VAL A 253 6.02 -4.59 1.04
CA VAL A 253 6.77 -5.15 2.17
C VAL A 253 6.55 -4.28 3.40
N TYR A 254 6.30 -4.92 4.52
CA TYR A 254 6.20 -4.30 5.83
C TYR A 254 7.20 -4.97 6.77
N ILE A 255 7.91 -4.18 7.58
CA ILE A 255 8.84 -4.66 8.59
C ILE A 255 8.33 -4.15 9.94
N ASN A 256 7.96 -5.07 10.84
CA ASN A 256 7.29 -4.76 12.11
C ASN A 256 6.09 -3.81 11.91
N GLY A 257 5.30 -4.04 10.87
CA GLY A 257 4.12 -3.23 10.52
C GLY A 257 4.42 -1.92 9.80
N ARG A 258 5.68 -1.45 9.72
CA ARG A 258 6.07 -0.25 8.96
C ARG A 258 6.28 -0.60 7.50
N GLN A 259 5.73 0.20 6.59
CA GLN A 259 5.94 -0.03 5.16
C GLN A 259 7.41 0.21 4.78
N PHE A 260 8.06 -0.79 4.18
CA PHE A 260 9.44 -0.70 3.78
C PHE A 260 9.60 0.12 2.50
N GLN A 261 10.32 1.24 2.60
CA GLN A 261 10.61 2.17 1.49
C GLN A 261 12.09 2.14 1.06
N GLY A 262 12.89 1.24 1.66
CA GLY A 262 14.31 1.13 1.37
C GLY A 262 14.61 0.40 0.06
N GLU A 263 15.91 0.15 -0.13
CA GLU A 263 16.42 -0.56 -1.29
C GLU A 263 15.89 -2.01 -1.33
N ARG A 264 15.21 -2.38 -2.42
CA ARG A 264 14.57 -3.70 -2.61
C ARG A 264 15.57 -4.79 -3.03
N THR A 265 16.66 -4.89 -2.26
CA THR A 265 17.71 -5.91 -2.38
C THR A 265 17.90 -6.60 -1.02
N ALA A 266 18.57 -7.75 -1.01
CA ALA A 266 18.85 -8.46 0.25
C ALA A 266 19.62 -7.57 1.24
N GLN A 267 20.58 -6.78 0.75
CA GLN A 267 21.36 -5.87 1.58
C GLN A 267 20.52 -4.72 2.14
N GLY A 268 19.63 -4.15 1.33
CA GLY A 268 18.72 -3.09 1.78
C GLY A 268 17.76 -3.57 2.87
N LEU A 269 17.18 -4.76 2.68
CA LEU A 269 16.32 -5.41 3.66
C LEU A 269 17.09 -5.73 4.95
N LEU A 270 18.28 -6.32 4.85
CA LEU A 270 19.11 -6.63 6.02
C LEU A 270 19.49 -5.38 6.82
N ARG A 271 19.77 -4.26 6.13
CA ARG A 271 20.03 -2.98 6.79
C ARG A 271 18.83 -2.54 7.62
N GLU A 272 17.62 -2.64 7.09
CA GLU A 272 16.40 -2.31 7.83
C GLU A 272 16.16 -3.23 9.02
N ILE A 273 16.35 -4.55 8.83
CA ILE A 273 16.29 -5.53 9.93
C ILE A 273 17.25 -5.12 11.06
N GLN A 274 18.49 -4.77 10.74
CA GLN A 274 19.48 -4.37 11.74
C GLN A 274 19.09 -3.06 12.45
N MET A 275 18.47 -2.10 11.74
CA MET A 275 17.96 -0.87 12.37
C MET A 275 16.83 -1.17 13.35
N GLU A 276 15.91 -2.07 12.99
CA GLU A 276 14.82 -2.50 13.87
C GLU A 276 15.32 -3.22 15.14
N LEU A 277 16.39 -4.01 15.02
CA LEU A 277 17.01 -4.69 16.16
C LEU A 277 17.74 -3.75 17.14
N ASN A 278 18.05 -2.52 16.71
CA ASN A 278 18.80 -1.55 17.50
C ASN A 278 17.91 -0.47 18.15
N LYS A 279 16.58 -0.55 17.98
CA LYS A 279 15.60 0.33 18.62
C LYS A 279 15.32 -0.12 20.05
#